data_AF-A0A924RXF7-F1
#
_entry.id   AF-A0A924RXF7-F1
#
_cell.length_a   1.000
_cell.length_b   1.000
_cell.length_c   1.000
_cell.angle_alpha   90.00
_cell.angle_beta   90.00
_cell.angle_gamma   90.00
#
_symmetry.space_group_name_H-M   'P 1'
#
loop_
_entity.id
_entity.type
_entity.pdbx_description
1 polymer ?
#
loop_
_entity_poly.entity_id
_entity_poly.type
_entity_poly.pdbx_seq_one_letter_code
_entity_poly.pdbx_strand_id
1 'polypeptide(L)' 'MNFVEELRWRGLLHDIMPGTEEELLKGMAAGYIGFDPTADSLHVGSLLQIFTLVRFQNAGHKPFALVGGATG' A
#
# COMPACT_ATOMS: atom_id res chain seq x y z
N MET A 1 -8.30 -12.54 8.81
CA MET A 1 -7.00 -12.32 8.13
C MET A 1 -6.71 -10.84 8.21
N ASN A 2 -5.58 -10.46 8.81
CA ASN A 2 -5.13 -9.07 8.89
C ASN A 2 -4.47 -8.62 7.56
N PHE A 3 -4.14 -7.34 7.43
CA PHE A 3 -3.53 -6.79 6.21
C PHE A 3 -2.22 -7.49 5.81
N VAL A 4 -1.31 -7.68 6.78
CA VAL A 4 0.01 -8.26 6.54
C VAL A 4 -0.10 -9.75 6.19
N GLU A 5 -0.98 -10.48 6.87
CA GLU A 5 -1.31 -11.87 6.53
C GLU A 5 -1.85 -12.00 5.11
N GLU A 6 -2.74 -11.09 4.68
CA GLU A 6 -3.26 -11.09 3.31
C GLU A 6 -2.15 -10.89 2.28
N LEU A 7 -1.26 -9.91 2.50
CA LEU A 7 -0.14 -9.66 1.59
C LEU A 7 0.81 -10.86 1.53
N ARG A 8 1.10 -11.49 2.67
CA ARG A 8 1.95 -12.68 2.74
C ARG A 8 1.32 -13.85 2.01
N TRP A 9 0.03 -14.12 2.23
CA TRP A 9 -0.71 -15.20 1.56
C TRP A 9 -0.75 -15.03 0.04
N ARG A 10 -0.83 -13.78 -0.45
CA ARG A 10 -0.82 -13.46 -1.89
C ARG A 10 0.58 -13.41 -2.50
N GLY A 11 1.65 -13.57 -1.72
CA GLY A 11 3.03 -13.40 -2.19
C GLY A 11 3.38 -11.96 -2.57
N LEU A 12 2.69 -10.97 -2.00
CA LEU A 12 2.89 -9.53 -2.25
C LEU A 12 3.84 -8.86 -1.26
N LEU A 13 4.16 -9.54 -0.15
CA LEU A 13 5.05 -9.04 0.89
C LEU A 13 6.51 -9.43 0.57
N HIS A 14 7.29 -8.46 0.09
CA HIS A 14 8.74 -8.65 -0.13
C HIS A 14 9.54 -8.37 1.15
N ASP A 15 9.28 -7.26 1.83
CA ASP A 15 9.96 -6.85 3.05
C ASP A 15 9.03 -6.02 3.96
N ILE A 16 9.34 -5.98 5.25
CA ILE A 16 8.57 -5.27 6.27
C ILE A 16 9.44 -4.92 7.48
N MET A 17 9.32 -3.71 8.00
CA MET A 17 10.06 -3.31 9.22
C MET A 17 9.59 -4.13 10.43
N PRO A 18 10.50 -4.55 11.33
CA PRO A 18 10.13 -5.23 12.57
C PRO A 18 9.08 -4.44 13.36
N GLY A 19 8.06 -5.14 13.88
CA GLY A 19 6.97 -4.53 14.65
C GLY A 19 5.86 -3.87 13.83
N THR A 20 5.96 -3.79 12.49
CA THR A 20 4.92 -3.16 11.65
C THR A 20 3.57 -3.88 11.77
N GLU A 21 3.58 -5.21 11.75
CA GLU A 21 2.34 -6.00 11.86
C GLU A 21 1.66 -5.78 13.22
N GLU A 22 2.43 -5.78 14.30
CA GLU A 22 1.94 -5.50 15.65
C GLU A 22 1.36 -4.09 15.75
N GLU A 23 2.00 -3.09 15.13
CA GLU A 23 1.51 -1.72 15.10
C GLU A 23 0.19 -1.59 14.33
N LEU A 24 0.09 -2.24 13.16
CA LEU A 24 -1.14 -2.25 12.37
C LEU A 24 -2.29 -2.97 13.09
N LEU A 25 -2.00 -3.89 14.02
CA LEU A 25 -3.01 -4.56 14.82
C LEU A 25 -3.54 -3.71 16.00
N LYS A 26 -2.83 -2.65 16.41
CA LYS A 26 -3.28 -1.78 17.52
C LYS A 26 -4.49 -0.91 17.15
N GLY A 27 -4.74 -0.69 15.86
CA GLY A 27 -5.89 0.09 15.40
C GLY A 27 -5.71 0.65 14.00
N MET A 28 -6.45 1.72 13.71
CA MET A 28 -6.37 2.40 12.41
C MET A 28 -5.03 3.11 12.25
N ALA A 29 -4.29 2.76 11.21
CA ALA A 29 -3.10 3.45 10.77
C ALA A 29 -3.37 4.27 9.50
N ALA A 30 -2.52 5.27 9.24
CA ALA A 30 -2.48 6.00 7.98
C ALA A 30 -1.24 5.56 7.18
N GLY A 31 -1.37 5.39 5.87
CA GLY A 31 -0.28 4.96 5.01
C GLY A 31 -0.44 5.51 3.59
N TYR A 32 0.66 5.62 2.85
CA TYR A 32 0.65 6.16 1.50
C TYR A 32 1.49 5.34 0.52
N ILE A 33 1.16 5.46 -0.76
CA ILE A 33 2.03 5.06 -1.86
C ILE A 33 2.17 6.24 -2.82
N GLY A 34 3.41 6.51 -3.23
CA GLY A 34 3.73 7.54 -4.22
C GLY A 34 3.62 7.02 -5.65
N PHE A 35 3.06 7.84 -6.53
CA PHE A 35 2.99 7.63 -7.97
C PHE A 35 3.59 8.84 -8.69
N ASP A 36 4.71 8.63 -9.40
CA ASP A 36 5.31 9.67 -10.23
C ASP A 36 4.69 9.67 -11.63
N PRO A 37 4.38 10.85 -12.21
CA PRO A 37 3.77 10.98 -13.54
C PRO A 37 4.82 10.78 -14.66
N THR A 38 5.35 9.57 -14.78
CA THR A 38 6.38 9.23 -15.77
C THR A 38 5.83 8.97 -17.19
N ALA A 39 4.51 8.92 -17.35
CA ALA A 39 3.81 8.73 -18.61
C ALA A 39 2.40 9.35 -18.56
N ASP A 40 1.76 9.48 -19.72
CA ASP A 40 0.39 10.02 -19.86
C ASP A 40 -0.69 9.17 -19.17
N SER A 41 -0.37 7.92 -18.80
CA SER A 41 -1.29 7.00 -18.14
C SER A 41 -0.57 5.98 -17.27
N LEU A 42 -1.23 5.53 -16.21
CA LEU A 42 -0.82 4.35 -15.45
C LEU A 42 -1.01 3.07 -16.28
N HIS A 43 -0.17 2.07 -16.03
CA HIS A 43 -0.24 0.77 -16.69
C HIS A 43 -0.41 -0.37 -15.68
N VAL A 44 -0.43 -1.63 -16.15
CA VAL A 44 -0.65 -2.81 -15.31
C VAL A 44 0.28 -2.90 -14.09
N GLY A 45 1.54 -2.45 -14.20
CA GLY A 45 2.47 -2.38 -13.08
C GLY A 45 2.00 -1.49 -11.91
N SER A 46 1.25 -0.42 -12.19
CA SER A 46 0.73 0.49 -11.16
C SER A 46 -0.48 -0.10 -10.42
N LEU A 47 -1.20 -1.04 -11.05
CA LEU A 47 -2.37 -1.67 -10.44
C LEU A 47 -2.02 -2.42 -9.17
N LEU A 48 -0.83 -3.03 -9.10
CA LEU A 48 -0.36 -3.74 -7.92
C LEU A 48 -0.36 -2.83 -6.67
N GLN A 49 0.20 -1.63 -6.81
CA GLN A 49 0.24 -0.63 -5.75
C GLN A 49 -1.15 -0.08 -5.41
N ILE A 50 -1.98 0.18 -6.42
CA ILE A 50 -3.37 0.64 -6.21
C ILE A 50 -4.16 -0.40 -5.41
N PHE A 51 -4.09 -1.69 -5.78
CA PHE A 51 -4.79 -2.75 -5.05
C PHE A 51 -4.25 -2.93 -3.64
N THR A 52 -2.96 -2.69 -3.39
CA THR A 52 -2.42 -2.67 -2.03
C THR A 52 -3.05 -1.58 -1.18
N LEU A 53 -3.24 -0.35 -1.71
CA LEU A 53 -3.96 0.71 -1.00
C LEU A 53 -5.43 0.34 -0.74
N VAL A 54 -6.11 -0.30 -1.70
CA VAL A 54 -7.49 -0.79 -1.52
C VAL A 54 -7.55 -1.85 -0.42
N ARG A 55 -6.61 -2.79 -0.38
CA ARG A 55 -6.52 -3.80 0.69
C ARG A 55 -6.24 -3.16 2.05
N PHE A 56 -5.38 -2.13 2.07
CA PHE A 56 -5.09 -1.37 3.28
C PHE A 56 -6.36 -0.69 3.81
N GLN A 57 -7.17 -0.11 2.92
CA GLN A 57 -8.49 0.44 3.27
C GLN A 57 -9.46 -0.62 3.80
N ASN A 58 -9.55 -1.76 3.12
CA ASN A 58 -10.44 -2.86 3.50
C ASN A 58 -10.06 -3.50 4.84
N ALA A 59 -8.78 -3.42 5.22
CA ALA A 59 -8.30 -3.82 6.53
C ALA A 59 -8.59 -2.81 7.65
N GLY A 60 -9.27 -1.68 7.33
CA GLY A 60 -9.67 -0.66 8.30
C GLY A 60 -8.66 0.47 8.48
N HIS A 61 -7.68 0.61 7.58
CA HIS A 61 -6.70 1.68 7.61
C HIS A 61 -7.05 2.83 6.64
N LYS A 62 -6.32 3.95 6.75
CA LYS A 62 -6.53 5.13 5.92
C LYS A 62 -5.45 5.24 4.84
N PRO A 63 -5.74 4.89 3.57
CA PRO A 63 -4.80 5.02 2.47
C PRO A 63 -4.71 6.46 1.94
N PHE A 64 -3.55 6.82 1.42
CA PHE A 64 -3.33 8.03 0.63
C PHE A 64 -2.56 7.68 -0.66
N ALA A 65 -3.11 8.04 -1.81
CA ALA A 65 -2.38 8.01 -3.08
C ALA A 65 -1.70 9.38 -3.25
N LEU A 66 -0.36 9.40 -3.20
CA LEU A 66 0.42 10.63 -3.35
C LEU A 66 0.90 10.74 -4.79
N VAL A 67 0.65 11.88 -5.44
CA VAL A 67 1.13 12.14 -6.81
C VAL A 67 2.41 12.98 -6.73
N GLY A 68 3.50 12.46 -7.29
CA GLY A 68 4.83 13.05 -7.26
C GLY A 68 5.05 14.14 -8.31
N GLY A 69 4.26 15.22 -8.27
CA GLY A 69 4.34 16.30 -9.26
C GLY A 69 5.66 17.11 -9.25
N ALA A 70 6.52 16.92 -8.25
CA ALA A 70 7.83 17.55 -8.15
C ALA A 70 9.01 16.57 -8.28
N THR A 71 8.73 15.25 -8.28
CA THR A 71 9.72 14.16 -8.34
C THR A 71 9.78 13.48 -9.70
N GLY A 72 8.74 13.64 -10.52
CA GLY A 72 8.64 13.13 -11.89
C GLY A 72 9.33 13.99 -12.94
#